data_AF-A0A919FNJ4-F1
#
_entry.id   AF-A0A919FNJ4-F1
#
_cell.length_a   1.000
_cell.length_b   1.000
_cell.length_c   1.000
_cell.angle_alpha   90.00
_cell.angle_beta   90.00
_cell.angle_gamma   90.00
#
_symmetry.space_group_name_H-M   'P 1'
#
loop_
_entity.id
_entity.type
_entity.pdbx_description
1 polymer ?
#
loop_
_entity_poly.entity_id
_entity_poly.type
_entity_poly.pdbx_seq_one_letter_code
_entity_poly.pdbx_strand_id
1 'polypeptide(L)'
;MPPSQFNRTGYFESLSIIDINDRMLSWFDGAGAVETGEGERWLAVLPRDELRFPEIPREMADSMREQVAPRPFCLKDPRFSYTLAAWSPVLGDALRVCVFRCPQVAARSLVRLAHGVTNVALDIPTAYEVWTHTYEYILHNQLSTGDWLFVDYDTLHTAATRERVEARTGCRVDWSLFSPRAPHETAGTAADPGVPGRARALHAELVTMAAR
;
A
#
# COMPACT_ATOMS: atom_id res chain seq x y z
N MET A 1 12.79 -2.46 -8.71
CA MET A 1 13.39 -1.43 -9.62
C MET A 1 14.68 -0.87 -9.02
N PRO A 2 15.62 -0.30 -9.81
CA PRO A 2 16.89 0.23 -9.30
C PRO A 2 16.73 1.39 -8.30
N PRO A 3 17.75 1.69 -7.48
CA PRO A 3 17.82 2.88 -6.63
C PRO A 3 17.57 4.21 -7.37
N SER A 4 17.01 5.18 -6.64
CA SER A 4 16.80 6.55 -7.10
C SER A 4 17.18 7.58 -6.02
N GLN A 5 17.12 8.88 -6.36
CA GLN A 5 17.31 9.94 -5.37
C GLN A 5 16.26 9.93 -4.23
N PHE A 6 15.08 9.35 -4.49
CA PHE A 6 13.98 9.25 -3.52
C PHE A 6 14.03 7.96 -2.70
N ASN A 7 14.68 6.91 -3.22
CA ASN A 7 14.89 5.65 -2.51
C ASN A 7 16.26 5.04 -2.87
N ARG A 8 17.24 5.26 -1.97
CA ARG A 8 18.64 4.86 -2.18
C ARG A 8 18.89 3.36 -2.17
N THR A 9 17.95 2.56 -1.66
CA THR A 9 18.05 1.09 -1.63
C THR A 9 17.33 0.43 -2.81
N GLY A 10 16.68 1.22 -3.68
CA GLY A 10 15.83 0.68 -4.75
C GLY A 10 14.44 0.31 -4.26
N TYR A 11 13.61 -0.10 -5.21
CA TYR A 11 12.20 -0.39 -4.99
C TYR A 11 11.96 -1.89 -5.06
N PHE A 12 11.11 -2.38 -4.16
CA PHE A 12 10.71 -3.78 -4.11
C PHE A 12 9.67 -4.12 -5.19
N GLU A 13 9.09 -3.11 -5.83
CA GLU A 13 8.13 -3.24 -6.92
C GLU A 13 8.77 -3.80 -8.20
N SER A 14 7.98 -4.65 -8.88
CA SER A 14 8.23 -5.11 -10.24
C SER A 14 7.51 -4.21 -11.24
N LEU A 15 8.17 -3.86 -12.35
CA LEU A 15 7.54 -3.05 -13.42
C LEU A 15 6.31 -3.74 -14.00
N SER A 16 6.35 -5.06 -14.21
CA SER A 16 5.19 -5.84 -14.66
C SER A 16 3.98 -5.71 -13.73
N ILE A 17 4.21 -5.71 -12.41
CA ILE A 17 3.15 -5.53 -11.41
C ILE A 17 2.63 -4.10 -11.45
N ILE A 18 3.52 -3.12 -11.62
CA ILE A 18 3.15 -1.72 -11.79
C ILE A 18 2.21 -1.57 -12.98
N ASP A 19 2.64 -2.04 -14.15
CA ASP A 19 1.93 -1.91 -15.42
C ASP A 19 0.55 -2.60 -15.39
N ILE A 20 0.48 -3.84 -14.86
CA ILE A 20 -0.79 -4.56 -14.73
C ILE A 20 -1.77 -3.79 -13.85
N ASN A 21 -1.32 -3.36 -12.67
CA ASN A 21 -2.17 -2.64 -11.73
C ASN A 21 -2.57 -1.26 -12.24
N ASP A 22 -1.66 -0.54 -12.90
CA ASP A 22 -1.94 0.78 -13.47
C ASP A 22 -2.95 0.67 -14.63
N ARG A 23 -2.79 -0.34 -15.50
CA ARG A 23 -3.75 -0.66 -16.58
C ARG A 23 -5.12 -1.09 -16.05
N MET A 24 -5.19 -1.77 -14.91
CA MET A 24 -6.49 -2.09 -14.29
C MET A 24 -7.17 -0.85 -13.71
N LEU A 25 -6.40 0.05 -13.10
CA LEU A 25 -6.97 1.28 -12.55
C LEU A 25 -7.37 2.30 -13.63
N SER A 26 -6.81 2.22 -14.84
CA SER A 26 -7.23 3.08 -15.96
C SER A 26 -8.68 2.87 -16.39
N TRP A 27 -9.28 1.73 -16.06
CA TRP A 27 -10.71 1.48 -16.28
C TRP A 27 -11.62 2.39 -15.45
N PHE A 28 -11.06 3.07 -14.45
CA PHE A 28 -11.78 4.00 -13.57
C PHE A 28 -11.28 5.44 -13.72
N ASP A 29 -10.59 5.76 -14.82
CA ASP A 29 -10.16 7.13 -15.11
C ASP A 29 -11.38 8.08 -15.13
N GLY A 30 -11.24 9.22 -14.45
CA GLY A 30 -12.31 10.21 -14.28
C GLY A 30 -13.33 9.91 -13.17
N ALA A 31 -13.29 8.72 -12.55
CA ALA A 31 -14.14 8.42 -11.40
C ALA A 31 -13.54 8.87 -10.05
N GLY A 32 -12.22 9.12 -10.02
CA GLY A 32 -11.50 9.47 -8.81
C GLY A 32 -11.55 10.96 -8.46
N ALA A 33 -11.37 11.27 -7.17
CA ALA A 33 -11.26 12.66 -6.69
C ALA A 33 -9.90 13.31 -6.97
N VAL A 34 -8.90 12.51 -7.39
CA VAL A 34 -7.58 12.97 -7.80
C VAL A 34 -7.39 12.58 -9.26
N GLU A 35 -7.11 13.58 -10.11
CA GLU A 35 -6.75 13.33 -11.50
C GLU A 35 -5.35 12.72 -11.55
N THR A 36 -5.24 11.53 -12.13
CA THR A 36 -3.98 10.78 -12.26
C THR A 36 -3.80 10.30 -13.69
N GLY A 37 -2.59 10.39 -14.22
CA GLY A 37 -2.22 9.78 -15.50
C GLY A 37 -1.66 8.36 -15.38
N GLU A 38 -1.12 7.88 -16.50
CA GLU A 38 -0.33 6.63 -16.56
C GLU A 38 0.85 6.68 -15.59
N GLY A 39 0.99 5.61 -14.80
CA GLY A 39 2.04 5.49 -13.77
C GLY A 39 1.76 6.27 -12.48
N GLU A 40 0.71 7.09 -12.41
CA GLU A 40 0.38 7.95 -11.27
C GLU A 40 -0.82 7.44 -10.46
N ARG A 41 -1.51 6.39 -10.91
CA ARG A 41 -2.74 5.87 -10.28
C ARG A 41 -2.53 5.26 -8.89
N TRP A 42 -1.29 5.18 -8.42
CA TRP A 42 -0.98 4.90 -7.01
C TRP A 42 -1.38 6.06 -6.07
N LEU A 43 -1.70 7.23 -6.62
CA LEU A 43 -2.29 8.38 -5.92
C LEU A 43 -3.81 8.47 -6.06
N ALA A 44 -4.46 7.48 -6.70
CA ALA A 44 -5.89 7.56 -6.99
C ALA A 44 -6.74 7.50 -5.71
N VAL A 45 -7.74 8.38 -5.65
CA VAL A 45 -8.80 8.37 -4.64
C VAL A 45 -10.08 7.92 -5.32
N LEU A 46 -10.37 6.61 -5.28
CA LEU A 46 -11.47 6.01 -6.02
C LEU A 46 -12.72 5.80 -5.14
N PRO A 47 -13.94 5.85 -5.72
CA PRO A 47 -15.19 5.65 -4.98
C PRO A 47 -15.30 4.22 -4.44
N ARG A 48 -15.38 4.08 -3.12
CA ARG A 48 -15.24 2.80 -2.42
C ARG A 48 -16.28 1.74 -2.83
N ASP A 49 -17.54 2.14 -3.00
CA ASP A 49 -18.65 1.21 -3.21
C ASP A 49 -18.87 0.83 -4.68
N GLU A 50 -18.27 1.60 -5.60
CA GLU A 50 -18.54 1.54 -7.03
C GLU A 50 -17.50 0.74 -7.82
N LEU A 51 -16.36 0.39 -7.20
CA LEU A 51 -15.32 -0.37 -7.90
C LEU A 51 -15.79 -1.80 -8.18
N ARG A 52 -16.04 -2.05 -9.46
CA ARG A 52 -16.30 -3.38 -10.02
C ARG A 52 -15.37 -3.57 -11.21
N PHE A 53 -14.35 -4.39 -11.02
CA PHE A 53 -13.46 -4.73 -12.12
C PHE A 53 -14.25 -5.52 -13.18
N PRO A 54 -14.13 -5.16 -14.48
CA PRO A 54 -14.61 -6.02 -15.55
C PRO A 54 -13.87 -7.37 -15.54
N GLU A 55 -14.32 -8.29 -16.38
CA GLU A 55 -13.58 -9.53 -16.60
C GLU A 55 -12.14 -9.23 -17.03
N ILE A 56 -11.19 -9.85 -16.33
CA ILE A 56 -9.77 -9.63 -16.60
C ILE A 56 -9.42 -10.26 -17.95
N PRO A 57 -8.89 -9.48 -18.92
CA PRO A 57 -8.49 -10.02 -20.21
C PRO A 57 -7.51 -11.18 -20.06
N ARG A 58 -7.66 -12.21 -20.90
CA ARG A 58 -6.83 -13.44 -20.83
C ARG A 58 -5.32 -13.16 -20.78
N GLU A 59 -4.82 -12.26 -21.64
CA GLU A 59 -3.42 -11.82 -21.68
C GLU A 59 -2.97 -11.31 -20.31
N MET A 60 -3.75 -10.41 -19.69
CA MET A 60 -3.44 -9.87 -18.38
C MET A 60 -3.47 -10.96 -17.32
N ALA A 61 -4.46 -11.86 -17.36
CA ALA A 61 -4.53 -12.99 -16.44
C ALA A 61 -3.35 -13.97 -16.59
N ASP A 62 -2.86 -14.20 -17.82
CA ASP A 62 -1.65 -14.97 -18.09
C ASP A 62 -0.41 -14.28 -17.49
N SER A 63 -0.25 -12.97 -17.72
CA SER A 63 0.84 -12.19 -17.09
C SER A 63 0.76 -12.22 -15.56
N MET A 64 -0.43 -12.11 -14.96
CA MET A 64 -0.61 -12.22 -13.51
C MET A 64 -0.18 -13.60 -12.98
N ARG A 65 -0.50 -14.69 -13.70
CA ARG A 65 -0.08 -16.06 -13.36
C ARG A 65 1.45 -16.20 -13.41
N GLU A 66 2.11 -15.60 -14.38
CA GLU A 66 3.57 -15.62 -14.47
C GLU A 66 4.24 -14.96 -13.26
N GLN A 67 3.65 -13.89 -12.71
CA GLN A 67 4.21 -13.21 -11.53
C GLN A 67 4.15 -14.04 -10.24
N VAL A 68 3.21 -14.99 -10.15
CA VAL A 68 3.01 -15.87 -8.98
C VAL A 68 3.53 -17.30 -9.20
N ALA A 69 4.08 -17.58 -10.38
CA ALA A 69 4.64 -18.88 -10.72
C ALA A 69 5.92 -19.21 -9.91
N PRO A 70 6.88 -18.29 -9.70
CA PRO A 70 7.98 -18.53 -8.78
C PRO A 70 7.49 -18.70 -7.35
N ARG A 71 8.04 -19.67 -6.59
CA ARG A 71 7.65 -19.94 -5.20
C ARG A 71 8.86 -19.98 -4.27
N PRO A 72 8.80 -19.35 -3.07
CA PRO A 72 7.75 -18.42 -2.64
C PRO A 72 7.78 -17.13 -3.50
N PHE A 73 6.63 -16.49 -3.68
CA PHE A 73 6.55 -15.16 -4.30
C PHE A 73 6.30 -14.09 -3.25
N CYS A 74 6.70 -12.87 -3.56
CA CYS A 74 6.32 -11.67 -2.82
C CYS A 74 6.04 -10.56 -3.82
N LEU A 75 4.80 -10.09 -3.87
CA LEU A 75 4.38 -8.98 -4.73
C LEU A 75 4.15 -7.75 -3.86
N LYS A 76 4.66 -6.60 -4.29
CA LYS A 76 4.43 -5.32 -3.61
C LYS A 76 4.04 -4.28 -4.63
N ASP A 77 2.93 -3.60 -4.35
CA ASP A 77 2.49 -2.41 -5.06
C ASP A 77 1.41 -1.68 -4.23
N PRO A 78 1.47 -0.36 -4.04
CA PRO A 78 0.42 0.38 -3.33
C PRO A 78 -0.98 0.25 -3.98
N ARG A 79 -1.08 0.06 -5.30
CA ARG A 79 -2.34 -0.08 -6.04
C ARG A 79 -3.07 -1.39 -5.72
N PHE A 80 -2.40 -2.37 -5.10
CA PHE A 80 -3.09 -3.54 -4.55
C PHE A 80 -4.18 -3.18 -3.55
N SER A 81 -4.12 -2.01 -2.91
CA SER A 81 -5.24 -1.52 -2.10
C SER A 81 -6.57 -1.64 -2.83
N TYR A 82 -6.63 -1.29 -4.11
CA TYR A 82 -7.83 -1.41 -4.94
C TYR A 82 -7.88 -2.68 -5.78
N THR A 83 -6.74 -3.14 -6.30
CA THR A 83 -6.72 -4.20 -7.32
C THR A 83 -6.70 -5.62 -6.75
N LEU A 84 -6.54 -5.80 -5.43
CA LEU A 84 -6.34 -7.14 -4.84
C LEU A 84 -7.47 -8.13 -5.16
N ALA A 85 -8.72 -7.66 -5.24
CA ALA A 85 -9.85 -8.50 -5.62
C ALA A 85 -9.68 -9.11 -7.02
N ALA A 86 -9.18 -8.34 -7.99
CA ALA A 86 -8.88 -8.83 -9.34
C ALA A 86 -7.75 -9.86 -9.34
N TRP A 87 -6.78 -9.72 -8.44
CA TRP A 87 -5.68 -10.67 -8.27
C TRP A 87 -6.06 -11.96 -7.53
N SER A 88 -7.11 -11.93 -6.71
CA SER A 88 -7.50 -13.05 -5.85
C SER A 88 -7.54 -14.43 -6.53
N PRO A 89 -8.01 -14.59 -7.79
CA PRO A 89 -8.04 -15.89 -8.45
C PRO A 89 -6.66 -16.54 -8.68
N VAL A 90 -5.57 -15.76 -8.70
CA VAL A 90 -4.21 -16.27 -8.95
C VAL A 90 -3.33 -16.29 -7.72
N LEU A 91 -3.71 -15.61 -6.64
CA LEU A 91 -2.89 -15.48 -5.43
C LEU A 91 -2.86 -16.75 -4.57
N GLY A 92 -3.85 -17.63 -4.69
CA GLY A 92 -3.94 -18.86 -3.89
C GLY A 92 -4.03 -18.55 -2.39
N ASP A 93 -3.11 -19.12 -1.62
CA ASP A 93 -3.02 -19.03 -0.15
C ASP A 93 -2.10 -17.91 0.34
N ALA A 94 -1.71 -16.97 -0.53
CA ALA A 94 -0.78 -15.90 -0.16
C ALA A 94 -1.28 -15.05 1.02
N LEU A 95 -0.39 -14.84 1.99
CA LEU A 95 -0.59 -13.89 3.08
C LEU A 95 -0.62 -12.45 2.55
N ARG A 96 -1.61 -11.68 2.98
CA ARG A 96 -1.75 -10.26 2.65
C ARG A 96 -1.15 -9.42 3.76
N VAL A 97 -0.04 -8.76 3.47
CA VAL A 97 0.66 -7.90 4.45
C VAL A 97 0.25 -6.45 4.21
N CYS A 98 -0.51 -5.89 5.14
CA CYS A 98 -0.90 -4.48 5.14
C CYS A 98 0.05 -3.68 6.02
N VAL A 99 1.02 -3.00 5.41
CA VAL A 99 1.91 -2.08 6.12
C VAL A 99 1.28 -0.70 6.14
N PHE A 100 1.18 -0.11 7.33
CA PHE A 100 0.71 1.27 7.52
C PHE A 100 1.65 2.05 8.42
N ARG A 101 1.49 3.37 8.43
CA ARG A 101 2.27 4.30 9.24
C ARG A 101 1.37 5.41 9.74
N CYS A 102 1.80 6.13 10.76
CA CYS A 102 1.23 7.43 11.16
C CYS A 102 0.83 8.28 9.93
N PRO A 103 -0.46 8.66 9.78
CA PRO A 103 -0.97 9.37 8.61
C PRO A 103 -0.22 10.67 8.34
N GLN A 104 0.20 11.40 9.38
CA GLN A 104 0.95 12.64 9.21
C GLN A 104 2.29 12.41 8.50
N VAL A 105 3.02 11.38 8.93
CA VAL A 105 4.33 11.07 8.36
C VAL A 105 4.18 10.50 6.96
N ALA A 106 3.17 9.65 6.76
CA ALA A 106 2.83 9.11 5.45
C ALA A 106 2.46 10.23 4.46
N ALA A 107 1.55 11.15 4.82
CA ALA A 107 1.12 12.25 3.97
C ALA A 107 2.27 13.18 3.57
N ARG A 108 3.13 13.57 4.53
CA ARG A 108 4.34 14.36 4.24
C ARG A 108 5.30 13.64 3.30
N SER A 109 5.50 12.34 3.51
CA SER A 109 6.34 11.54 2.63
C SER A 109 5.74 11.41 1.23
N LEU A 110 4.41 11.32 1.14
CA LEU A 110 3.67 11.20 -0.11
C LEU A 110 3.81 12.47 -0.95
N VAL A 111 3.54 13.64 -0.36
CA VAL A 111 3.73 14.95 -1.02
C VAL A 111 5.16 15.12 -1.53
N ARG A 112 6.16 14.81 -0.69
CA ARG A 112 7.57 14.91 -1.08
C ARG A 112 7.91 13.99 -2.26
N LEU A 113 7.37 12.77 -2.28
CA LEU A 113 7.61 11.82 -3.35
C LEU A 113 6.92 12.28 -4.64
N ALA A 114 5.63 12.64 -4.57
CA ALA A 114 4.82 13.07 -5.71
C ALA A 114 5.46 14.26 -6.45
N HIS A 115 5.89 15.31 -5.73
CA HIS A 115 6.61 16.44 -6.32
C HIS A 115 7.88 16.06 -7.09
N GLY A 116 8.47 14.91 -6.79
CA GLY A 116 9.71 14.45 -7.39
C GLY A 116 9.53 13.49 -8.56
N VAL A 117 8.36 12.86 -8.70
CA VAL A 117 8.16 11.72 -9.63
C VAL A 117 6.83 11.75 -10.40
N THR A 118 5.95 12.71 -10.12
CA THR A 118 4.63 12.82 -10.77
C THR A 118 4.33 14.27 -11.14
N ASN A 119 3.40 14.47 -12.07
CA ASN A 119 2.81 15.77 -12.39
C ASN A 119 1.55 16.07 -11.56
N VAL A 120 1.09 15.13 -10.73
CA VAL A 120 -0.03 15.31 -9.82
C VAL A 120 0.31 16.40 -8.79
N ALA A 121 -0.47 17.48 -8.79
CA ALA A 121 -0.37 18.54 -7.79
C ALA A 121 -0.93 18.05 -6.44
N LEU A 122 -0.06 17.40 -5.65
CA LEU A 122 -0.46 16.79 -4.38
C LEU A 122 -0.11 17.69 -3.19
N ASP A 123 -1.12 18.19 -2.50
CA ASP A 123 -0.97 18.89 -1.22
C ASP A 123 -1.22 17.97 -0.02
N ILE A 124 -0.97 18.48 1.20
CA ILE A 124 -1.11 17.69 2.43
C ILE A 124 -2.56 17.23 2.67
N PRO A 125 -3.59 18.07 2.53
CA PRO A 125 -4.99 17.62 2.60
C PRO A 125 -5.30 16.46 1.64
N THR A 126 -4.90 16.57 0.38
CA THR A 126 -5.14 15.53 -0.63
C THR A 126 -4.36 14.26 -0.29
N ALA A 127 -3.13 14.39 0.20
CA ALA A 127 -2.34 13.25 0.65
C ALA A 127 -2.98 12.48 1.83
N TYR A 128 -3.69 13.18 2.72
CA TYR A 128 -4.51 12.52 3.73
C TYR A 128 -5.70 11.78 3.13
N GLU A 129 -6.35 12.33 2.11
CA GLU A 129 -7.45 11.64 1.42
C GLU A 129 -6.98 10.38 0.70
N VAL A 130 -5.83 10.43 0.03
CA VAL A 130 -5.17 9.23 -0.55
C VAL A 130 -4.95 8.18 0.52
N TRP A 131 -4.24 8.55 1.60
CA TRP A 131 -3.94 7.62 2.70
C TRP A 131 -5.22 7.02 3.28
N THR A 132 -6.21 7.86 3.58
CA THR A 132 -7.46 7.45 4.24
C THR A 132 -8.26 6.51 3.34
N HIS A 133 -8.45 6.85 2.07
CA HIS A 133 -9.22 6.03 1.14
C HIS A 133 -8.55 4.68 0.87
N THR A 134 -7.23 4.63 0.74
CA THR A 134 -6.49 3.36 0.58
C THR A 134 -6.81 2.38 1.71
N TYR A 135 -6.66 2.81 2.97
CA TYR A 135 -6.84 1.89 4.09
C TYR A 135 -8.30 1.59 4.41
N GLU A 136 -9.20 2.55 4.25
CA GLU A 136 -10.64 2.27 4.36
C GLU A 136 -11.08 1.28 3.29
N TYR A 137 -10.62 1.42 2.05
CA TYR A 137 -10.98 0.48 1.00
C TYR A 137 -10.53 -0.95 1.36
N ILE A 138 -9.32 -1.11 1.90
CA ILE A 138 -8.82 -2.39 2.39
C ILE A 138 -9.74 -2.95 3.49
N LEU A 139 -10.02 -2.17 4.54
CA LEU A 139 -10.80 -2.64 5.69
C LEU A 139 -12.25 -2.98 5.32
N HIS A 140 -12.88 -2.19 4.44
CA HIS A 140 -14.28 -2.38 4.08
C HIS A 140 -14.50 -3.43 2.98
N ASN A 141 -13.63 -3.48 1.97
CA ASN A 141 -13.88 -4.27 0.76
C ASN A 141 -13.02 -5.53 0.65
N GLN A 142 -11.87 -5.58 1.31
CA GLN A 142 -10.88 -6.65 1.10
C GLN A 142 -10.69 -7.55 2.32
N LEU A 143 -10.96 -7.05 3.53
CA LEU A 143 -10.66 -7.73 4.79
C LEU A 143 -11.40 -9.07 4.97
N SER A 144 -12.61 -9.21 4.39
CA SER A 144 -13.39 -10.44 4.46
C SER A 144 -12.84 -11.60 3.62
N THR A 145 -11.78 -11.36 2.85
CA THR A 145 -11.14 -12.35 1.99
C THR A 145 -9.66 -12.52 2.33
N GLY A 146 -9.15 -13.75 2.18
CA GLY A 146 -7.74 -14.08 2.43
C GLY A 146 -7.29 -13.97 3.88
N ASP A 147 -6.02 -14.29 4.12
CA ASP A 147 -5.38 -14.12 5.43
C ASP A 147 -4.60 -12.80 5.46
N TRP A 148 -4.71 -12.06 6.58
CA TRP A 148 -4.14 -10.72 6.73
C TRP A 148 -3.15 -10.65 7.88
N LEU A 149 -2.09 -9.88 7.65
CA LEU A 149 -1.16 -9.42 8.67
C LEU A 149 -1.05 -7.89 8.56
N PHE A 150 -1.51 -7.19 9.60
CA PHE A 150 -1.35 -5.74 9.72
C PHE A 150 -0.05 -5.43 10.45
N VAL A 151 0.74 -4.52 9.88
CA VAL A 151 2.05 -4.16 10.41
C VAL A 151 2.17 -2.65 10.49
N ASP A 152 2.27 -2.14 11.72
CA ASP A 152 2.65 -0.76 11.95
C ASP A 152 4.14 -0.61 11.63
N TYR A 153 4.44 0.18 10.61
CA TYR A 153 5.78 0.49 10.15
C TYR A 153 6.67 1.02 11.28
N ASP A 154 6.10 1.81 12.19
CA ASP A 154 6.86 2.41 13.29
C ASP A 154 7.30 1.34 14.32
N THR A 155 6.71 0.14 14.29
CA THR A 155 7.09 -0.99 15.17
C THR A 155 8.04 -2.01 14.53
N LEU A 156 8.39 -1.87 13.24
CA LEU A 156 9.25 -2.82 12.51
C LEU A 156 10.65 -3.03 13.11
N HIS A 157 11.10 -2.10 13.95
CA HIS A 157 12.39 -2.20 14.65
C HIS A 157 12.32 -3.11 15.89
N THR A 158 11.13 -3.44 16.38
CA THR A 158 10.95 -4.25 17.58
C THR A 158 11.11 -5.74 17.28
N ALA A 159 11.67 -6.49 18.23
CA ALA A 159 11.80 -7.96 18.09
C ALA A 159 10.43 -8.64 17.91
N ALA A 160 9.42 -8.21 18.68
CA ALA A 160 8.07 -8.77 18.62
C ALA A 160 7.43 -8.63 17.23
N THR A 161 7.51 -7.46 16.59
CA THR A 161 6.97 -7.28 15.23
C THR A 161 7.74 -8.13 14.22
N ARG A 162 9.08 -8.21 14.34
CA ARG A 162 9.94 -8.99 13.45
C ARG A 162 9.64 -10.49 13.52
N GLU A 163 9.61 -11.04 14.73
CA GLU A 163 9.27 -12.45 14.98
C GLU A 163 7.89 -12.80 14.43
N ARG A 164 6.89 -11.92 14.62
CA ARG A 164 5.55 -12.14 14.08
C ARG A 164 5.52 -12.15 12.55
N VAL A 165 6.23 -11.23 11.90
CA VAL A 165 6.31 -11.19 10.44
C VAL A 165 6.95 -12.47 9.89
N GLU A 166 8.09 -12.90 10.45
CA GLU A 166 8.75 -14.14 10.02
C GLU A 166 7.88 -15.38 10.29
N ALA A 167 7.23 -15.45 11.44
CA ALA A 167 6.34 -16.57 11.79
C ALA A 167 5.14 -16.67 10.85
N ARG A 168 4.50 -15.54 10.50
CA ARG A 168 3.32 -15.52 9.62
C ARG A 168 3.68 -15.72 8.15
N THR A 169 4.81 -15.20 7.70
CA THR A 169 5.27 -15.35 6.32
C THR A 169 5.94 -16.71 6.06
N GLY A 170 6.42 -17.38 7.12
CA GLY A 170 7.25 -18.58 6.99
C GLY A 170 8.64 -18.31 6.40
N CYS A 171 9.03 -17.04 6.26
CA CYS A 171 10.26 -16.61 5.63
C CYS A 171 11.15 -15.88 6.63
N ARG A 172 12.47 -16.05 6.51
CA ARG A 172 13.43 -15.17 7.19
C ARG A 172 13.54 -13.85 6.44
N VAL A 173 13.50 -12.75 7.17
CA VAL A 173 13.59 -11.40 6.59
C VAL A 173 14.98 -10.84 6.88
N ASP A 174 15.60 -10.25 5.86
CA ASP A 174 16.83 -9.49 6.07
C ASP A 174 16.50 -8.12 6.68
N TRP A 175 16.54 -8.07 8.01
CA TRP A 175 16.25 -6.86 8.77
C TRP A 175 17.32 -5.77 8.65
N SER A 176 18.49 -6.06 8.05
CA SER A 176 19.56 -5.07 7.87
C SER A 176 19.16 -3.94 6.92
N LEU A 177 18.19 -4.21 6.03
CA LEU A 177 17.60 -3.22 5.13
C LEU A 177 16.78 -2.15 5.86
N PHE A 178 16.40 -2.40 7.12
CA PHE A 178 15.64 -1.47 7.96
C PHE A 178 16.59 -0.79 8.96
N SER A 179 17.18 0.33 8.56
CA SER A 179 17.99 1.15 9.47
C SER A 179 17.13 1.76 10.59
N PRO A 180 17.60 1.81 11.85
CA PRO A 180 16.93 2.54 12.91
C PRO A 180 16.82 4.02 12.50
N ARG A 181 15.59 4.52 12.33
CA ARG A 181 15.38 5.94 12.03
C ARG A 181 15.56 6.79 13.29
N ALA A 182 16.00 8.03 13.08
CA ALA A 182 16.09 9.01 14.15
C ALA A 182 14.71 9.22 14.80
N PRO A 183 14.63 9.36 16.14
CA PRO A 183 13.38 9.49 16.91
C PRO A 183 12.52 10.73 16.59
N HIS A 184 12.96 11.60 15.68
CA HIS A 184 12.18 12.77 15.25
C HIS A 184 11.07 12.45 14.23
N GLU A 185 11.05 11.24 13.64
CA GLU A 185 9.96 10.79 12.77
C GLU A 185 8.89 9.95 13.49
N THR A 186 9.08 9.60 14.76
CA THR A 186 8.15 8.77 15.56
C THR A 186 7.14 9.62 16.34
N ALA A 187 6.75 10.78 15.81
CA ALA A 187 5.74 11.62 16.45
C ALA A 187 4.39 10.86 16.46
N GLY A 188 3.99 10.44 17.66
CA GLY A 188 2.74 9.74 17.90
C GLY A 188 1.55 10.53 17.36
N THR A 189 0.64 9.83 16.70
CA THR A 189 -0.61 10.35 16.11
C THR A 189 -1.58 10.96 17.12
N ALA A 190 -1.35 10.75 18.42
CA ALA A 190 -2.35 10.98 19.45
C ALA A 190 -2.71 12.45 19.68
N ALA A 191 -1.95 13.43 19.17
CA ALA A 191 -2.18 14.84 19.52
C ALA A 191 -1.85 15.89 18.45
N ASP A 192 -1.51 15.54 17.19
CA ASP A 192 -1.31 16.60 16.19
C ASP A 192 -2.67 17.14 15.69
N PRO A 193 -3.00 18.42 15.95
CA PRO A 193 -4.28 19.01 15.54
C PRO A 193 -4.43 19.10 14.01
N GLY A 194 -3.33 19.03 13.26
CA GLY A 194 -3.31 19.09 11.80
C GLY A 194 -3.63 17.78 11.08
N VAL A 195 -3.82 16.66 11.79
CA VAL A 195 -4.29 15.40 11.19
C VAL A 195 -5.82 15.41 11.13
N PRO A 196 -6.46 15.09 9.99
CA PRO A 196 -7.92 14.96 9.94
C PRO A 196 -8.45 13.91 10.93
N GLY A 197 -9.61 14.17 11.54
CA GLY A 197 -10.22 13.27 12.52
C GLY A 197 -10.46 11.86 11.97
N ARG A 198 -10.90 11.76 10.71
CA ARG A 198 -11.10 10.50 9.98
C ARG A 198 -9.80 9.69 9.85
N ALA A 199 -8.70 10.33 9.46
CA ALA A 199 -7.40 9.67 9.34
C ALA A 199 -6.88 9.18 10.71
N ARG A 200 -7.09 9.96 11.79
CA ARG A 200 -6.74 9.52 13.15
C ARG A 200 -7.54 8.30 13.60
N ALA A 201 -8.86 8.31 13.39
CA ALA A 201 -9.73 7.20 13.76
C ALA A 201 -9.34 5.91 13.02
N LEU A 202 -9.11 6.01 11.71
CA LEU A 202 -8.66 4.90 10.88
C LEU A 202 -7.29 4.36 11.33
N HIS A 203 -6.34 5.24 11.66
CA HIS A 203 -5.06 4.81 12.19
C HIS A 203 -5.19 4.03 13.50
N ALA A 204 -6.05 4.47 14.42
CA ALA A 204 -6.30 3.75 15.67
C ALA A 204 -6.91 2.36 15.44
N GLU A 205 -7.79 2.23 14.44
CA GLU A 205 -8.33 0.95 14.01
C GLU A 205 -7.23 0.03 13.44
N LEU A 206 -6.38 0.55 12.55
CA LEU A 206 -5.24 -0.20 11.99
C LEU A 206 -4.25 -0.66 13.08
N VAL A 207 -3.97 0.17 14.08
CA VAL A 207 -3.16 -0.20 15.25
C VAL A 207 -3.81 -1.35 16.02
N THR A 208 -5.13 -1.32 16.20
CA THR A 208 -5.88 -2.42 16.84
C THR A 208 -5.78 -3.71 16.03
N MET A 209 -5.86 -3.62 14.69
CA MET A 209 -5.68 -4.76 13.79
C MET A 209 -4.26 -5.32 13.88
N ALA A 210 -3.25 -4.46 14.01
CA ALA A 210 -1.86 -4.85 14.18
C ALA A 210 -1.54 -5.42 15.57
N ALA A 211 -2.46 -5.40 16.54
CA ALA A 211 -2.27 -6.04 17.84
C ALA A 211 -2.82 -7.48 17.89
N ARG A 212 -3.54 -7.93 16.86
CA ARG A 212 -4.04 -9.29 16.71
C ARG A 212 -2.96 -10.24 16.19
#